data_AF-A0A2M8IXS2-F1
#
_entry.id   AF-A0A2M8IXS2-F1
#
_cell.length_a   1.000
_cell.length_b   1.000
_cell.length_c   1.000
_cell.angle_alpha   90.00
_cell.angle_beta   90.00
_cell.angle_gamma   90.00
#
_symmetry.space_group_name_H-M   'P 1'
#
loop_
_entity.id
_entity.type
_entity.pdbx_description
1 polymer ?
#
loop_
_entity_poly.entity_id
_entity_poly.type
_entity_poly.pdbx_seq_one_letter_code
_entity_poly.pdbx_strand_id
1 'polypeptide(L)' 'MTQAAPIPAGAQAKLRILATTDLHMNLTSFDYLSARPDPTVGLTRTAALIRAARHQAQAAGALCLLFDNGDALQ' A
#
# COMPACT_ATOMS: atom_id res chain seq x y z
N MET A 1 28.30 -9.58 10.85
CA MET A 1 27.45 -8.41 10.56
C MET A 1 28.18 -7.56 9.54
N THR A 2 27.67 -7.43 8.32
CA THR A 2 28.31 -6.64 7.26
C THR A 2 28.20 -5.16 7.60
N GLN A 3 29.33 -4.48 7.74
CA GLN A 3 29.39 -3.04 7.98
C GLN A 3 28.80 -2.31 6.75
N ALA A 4 27.77 -1.50 6.96
CA ALA A 4 27.22 -0.67 5.89
C ALA A 4 28.26 0.37 5.46
N ALA A 5 28.41 0.55 4.14
CA ALA A 5 29.27 1.60 3.61
C ALA A 5 28.75 2.99 4.07
N PRO A 6 29.66 3.93 4.38
CA PRO A 6 29.27 5.27 4.80
C PRO A 6 28.47 5.96 3.67
N ILE A 7 27.35 6.60 4.05
CA ILE A 7 26.50 7.35 3.11
C ILE A 7 27.17 8.70 2.83
N PRO A 8 27.40 9.09 1.56
CA PRO A 8 28.00 10.38 1.22
C PRO A 8 27.20 11.56 1.78
N ALA A 9 27.90 12.62 2.21
CA ALA A 9 27.27 13.87 2.60
C ALA A 9 26.47 14.46 1.43
N GLY A 10 25.21 14.81 1.68
CA GLY A 10 24.31 15.33 0.64
C GLY A 10 23.63 14.26 -0.23
N ALA A 11 23.77 12.97 0.10
CA ALA A 11 23.00 11.92 -0.56
C ALA A 11 21.49 12.15 -0.40
N GLN A 12 20.75 11.99 -1.50
CA GLN A 12 19.30 12.11 -1.53
C GLN A 12 18.69 10.80 -2.03
N ALA A 13 17.51 10.48 -1.52
CA ALA A 13 16.70 9.36 -1.98
C ALA A 13 15.26 9.81 -2.19
N LYS A 14 14.57 9.16 -3.12
CA LYS A 14 13.12 9.32 -3.29
C LYS A 14 12.42 8.24 -2.48
N LEU A 15 11.39 8.63 -1.73
CA LEU A 15 10.56 7.73 -0.96
C LEU A 15 9.09 7.96 -1.30
N ARG A 16 8.35 6.87 -1.52
CA ARG A 16 6.89 6.86 -1.63
C ARG A 16 6.31 6.05 -0.47
N ILE A 17 5.42 6.68 0.27
CA ILE A 17 4.64 6.05 1.35
C ILE A 17 3.23 5.85 0.83
N LEU A 18 2.75 4.61 0.90
CA LEU A 18 1.37 4.23 0.64
C LEU A 18 0.74 3.82 1.98
N ALA A 19 -0.56 4.08 2.15
CA ALA A 19 -1.29 3.69 3.34
C ALA A 19 -2.71 3.19 2.99
N THR A 20 -3.17 2.18 3.73
CA THR A 20 -4.59 1.83 3.91
C THR A 20 -5.05 2.23 5.30
N THR A 21 -6.35 2.41 5.49
CA THR A 21 -6.99 2.73 6.77
C THR A 21 -8.43 2.21 6.74
N ASP A 22 -8.99 1.88 7.90
CA ASP A 22 -10.41 1.59 8.10
C ASP A 22 -10.94 0.50 7.14
N LEU A 23 -10.16 -0.58 6.98
CA LEU A 23 -10.56 -1.65 6.07
C LEU A 23 -11.83 -2.35 6.56
N HIS A 24 -12.05 -2.44 7.87
CA HIS A 24 -13.23 -3.06 8.48
C HIS A 24 -13.57 -4.42 7.87
N MET A 25 -12.56 -5.27 7.70
CA MET A 25 -12.65 -6.58 7.04
C MET A 25 -13.19 -6.59 5.60
N ASN A 26 -13.34 -5.44 4.92
CA ASN A 26 -13.75 -5.36 3.52
C ASN A 26 -12.61 -5.81 2.60
N LEU A 27 -12.35 -7.12 2.55
CA LEU A 27 -11.28 -7.70 1.73
C LEU A 27 -11.71 -7.84 0.27
N THR A 28 -12.92 -8.36 0.03
CA THR A 28 -13.49 -8.63 -1.28
C THR A 28 -14.46 -7.51 -1.69
N SER A 29 -14.76 -7.40 -2.98
CA SER A 29 -15.79 -6.48 -3.50
C SER A 29 -17.18 -7.10 -3.43
N PHE A 30 -17.63 -7.41 -2.22
CA PHE A 30 -18.91 -8.08 -1.98
C PHE A 30 -19.60 -7.51 -0.73
N ASP A 31 -20.86 -7.17 -0.87
CA ASP A 31 -21.76 -6.81 0.23
C ASP A 31 -22.42 -8.09 0.77
N TYR A 32 -21.98 -8.48 1.97
CA TYR A 32 -22.48 -9.68 2.64
C TYR A 32 -23.87 -9.51 3.27
N LEU A 33 -24.35 -8.28 3.49
CA LEU A 33 -25.69 -8.02 4.00
C LEU A 33 -26.75 -8.24 2.92
N SER A 34 -26.49 -7.70 1.73
CA SER A 34 -27.41 -7.82 0.59
C SER A 34 -27.10 -9.03 -0.31
N ALA A 35 -26.08 -9.81 0.03
CA ALA A 35 -25.59 -10.97 -0.72
C ALA A 35 -25.33 -10.68 -2.21
N ARG A 36 -24.65 -9.57 -2.50
CA ARG A 36 -24.36 -9.16 -3.89
C ARG A 36 -22.96 -8.55 -4.05
N PRO A 37 -22.38 -8.57 -5.26
CA PRO A 37 -21.16 -7.84 -5.54
C PRO A 37 -21.31 -6.34 -5.26
N ASP A 38 -20.29 -5.74 -4.66
CA ASP A 38 -20.20 -4.28 -4.45
C ASP A 38 -18.83 -3.77 -4.91
N PRO A 39 -18.74 -3.12 -6.07
CA PRO A 39 -17.48 -2.61 -6.60
C PRO A 39 -16.99 -1.35 -5.89
N THR A 40 -17.74 -0.78 -4.95
CA THR A 40 -17.34 0.44 -4.23
C THR A 40 -16.40 0.15 -3.05
N VAL A 41 -16.42 -1.08 -2.54
CA VAL A 41 -15.58 -1.54 -1.41
C VAL A 41 -14.58 -2.63 -1.82
N GLY A 42 -13.66 -2.97 -0.92
CA GLY A 42 -12.78 -4.13 -1.05
C GLY A 42 -11.28 -3.80 -1.21
N LEU A 43 -10.45 -4.37 -0.34
CA LEU A 43 -8.99 -4.35 -0.44
C LEU A 43 -8.50 -4.94 -1.77
N THR A 44 -9.20 -5.92 -2.34
CA THR A 44 -8.91 -6.48 -3.67
C THR A 44 -8.83 -5.41 -4.78
N ARG A 45 -9.65 -4.35 -4.71
CA ARG A 45 -9.61 -3.23 -5.65
C ARG A 45 -8.46 -2.28 -5.32
N THR A 46 -8.33 -1.90 -4.06
CA THR A 46 -7.23 -1.04 -3.58
C THR A 46 -5.87 -1.66 -3.88
N ALA A 47 -5.74 -2.99 -3.82
CA ALA A 47 -4.51 -3.72 -4.16
C ALA A 47 -4.04 -3.48 -5.60
N ALA A 48 -4.96 -3.30 -6.56
CA ALA A 48 -4.60 -2.93 -7.94
C ALA A 48 -3.96 -1.53 -8.00
N LEU A 49 -4.50 -0.58 -7.23
CA LEU A 49 -3.94 0.77 -7.11
C LEU A 49 -2.57 0.76 -6.41
N ILE A 50 -2.42 -0.03 -5.34
CA ILE A 50 -1.14 -0.23 -4.64
C ILE A 50 -0.10 -0.78 -5.61
N ARG A 51 -0.44 -1.80 -6.41
CA ARG A 51 0.46 -2.37 -7.42
C ARG A 51 0.89 -1.33 -8.45
N ALA A 52 -0.06 -0.56 -9.00
CA ALA A 52 0.26 0.51 -9.94
C ALA A 52 1.17 1.58 -9.31
N ALA A 53 0.88 2.01 -8.08
CA ALA A 53 1.69 2.98 -7.35
C ALA A 53 3.11 2.48 -7.04
N ARG A 54 3.29 1.19 -6.75
CA ARG A 54 4.60 0.54 -6.59
C ARG A 54 5.39 0.53 -7.90
N HIS A 55 4.75 0.21 -9.04
CA HIS A 55 5.41 0.29 -10.35
C HIS A 55 5.85 1.72 -10.69
N GLN A 56 5.00 2.72 -10.40
CA GLN A 56 5.36 4.13 -10.58
C GLN A 56 6.55 4.54 -9.69
N ALA A 57 6.58 4.10 -8.43
CA ALA A 57 7.70 4.38 -7.52
C ALA A 57 9.00 3.77 -8.05
N GLN A 58 8.96 2.51 -8.50
CA GLN A 58 10.09 1.83 -9.11
C GLN A 58 10.58 2.57 -10.37
N ALA A 59 9.67 2.95 -11.27
CA ALA A 59 10.02 3.71 -12.47
C ALA A 59 10.64 5.08 -12.15
N ALA A 60 10.26 5.70 -11.03
CA ALA A 60 10.81 6.97 -10.56
C ALA A 60 12.13 6.83 -9.77
N GLY A 61 12.61 5.61 -9.54
CA GLY A 61 13.78 5.31 -8.71
C GLY A 61 13.56 5.57 -7.21
N ALA A 62 12.31 5.41 -6.73
CA ALA A 62 11.94 5.63 -5.35
C ALA A 62 11.81 4.32 -4.56
N LEU A 63 12.24 4.35 -3.29
CA LEU A 63 11.84 3.34 -2.32
C LEU A 63 10.32 3.44 -2.10
N CYS A 64 9.64 2.32 -1.95
CA CYS A 64 8.19 2.30 -1.75
C CYS A 64 7.85 1.47 -0.52
N LEU A 65 7.20 2.09 0.46
CA LEU A 65 6.71 1.43 1.67
C LEU A 65 5.18 1.49 1.70
N LEU A 66 4.54 0.45 2.23
CA LEU A 66 3.10 0.37 2.41
C LEU A 66 2.83 0.10 3.89
N PHE A 67 1.94 0.90 4.47
CA PHE A 67 1.48 0.76 5.85
C PHE A 67 -0.03 0.54 5.88
N ASP A 68 -0.51 0.00 6.99
CA ASP A 68 -1.93 -0.03 7.35
C ASP A 68 -2.11 0.77 8.63
N ASN A 69 -3.09 1.68 8.65
CA ASN A 69 -3.34 2.61 9.74
C ASN A 69 -4.33 2.06 10.78
N GLY A 70 -4.69 0.78 10.70
CA GLY A 70 -5.54 0.11 11.67
C GLY A 70 -7.00 0.04 11.28
N ASP A 71 -7.78 -0.49 12.22
CA ASP A 71 -9.18 -0.87 12.09
C ASP A 71 -9.47 -1.84 10.93
N ALA A 72 -8.54 -2.78 10.72
CA ALA A 72 -8.66 -3.77 9.67
C ALA A 72 -9.52 -4.98 10.06
N LEU A 73 -9.68 -5.24 11.37
CA LEU A 73 -10.20 -6.50 11.92
C LEU A 73 -11.51 -6.36 12.69
N GLN A 74 -12.22 -5.22 12.62
CA GLN A 74 -13.45 -4.97 13.38
C GLN A 74 -14.49 -4.22 12.57
#